data_AF-A0A6M8VY87-F1
#
_entry.id   AF-A0A6M8VY87-F1
#
_cell.length_a   1.000
_cell.length_b   1.000
_cell.length_c   1.000
_cell.angle_alpha   90.00
_cell.angle_beta   90.00
_cell.angle_gamma   90.00
#
_symmetry.space_group_name_H-M   'P 1'
#
loop_
_entity.id
_entity.type
_entity.pdbx_description
1 polymer ?
#
loop_
_entity_poly.entity_id
_entity_poly.type
_entity_poly.pdbx_seq_one_letter_code
_entity_poly.pdbx_strand_id
1 'polypeptide(L)'
;MKSVVVSLGLVLAAGCVPIPKGFDSPEPAARIDAAAEAARESDTGKIPELIVLLDSDDPATRLIGILALERLTGRRLGYDHAAGLEDRELAVVRWVEWYNENADALEAGELIGGASTRVRPVEGSGNGLGDG
;
A
#
# COMPACT_ATOMS: atom_id res chain seq x y z
N MET A 1 -67.21 -17.54 16.37
CA MET A 1 -66.16 -17.55 15.34
C MET A 1 -65.35 -16.28 15.51
N LYS A 2 -64.07 -16.38 15.93
CA LYS A 2 -63.20 -15.23 16.22
C LYS A 2 -62.22 -15.07 15.06
N SER A 3 -62.36 -14.01 14.28
CA SER A 3 -61.46 -13.69 13.16
C SER A 3 -60.12 -13.18 13.71
N VAL A 4 -59.03 -13.81 13.30
CA VAL A 4 -57.66 -13.33 13.56
C VAL A 4 -57.17 -12.61 12.32
N VAL A 5 -57.01 -11.29 12.42
CA VAL A 5 -56.38 -10.46 11.38
C VAL A 5 -54.88 -10.46 11.66
N VAL A 6 -54.11 -11.12 10.80
CA VAL A 6 -52.64 -11.10 10.86
C VAL A 6 -52.17 -9.85 10.13
N SER A 7 -51.75 -8.86 10.91
CA SER A 7 -51.13 -7.63 10.40
C SER A 7 -49.72 -7.93 9.87
N LEU A 8 -49.55 -7.81 8.55
CA LEU A 8 -48.26 -7.91 7.87
C LEU A 8 -47.49 -6.59 8.08
N GLY A 9 -46.67 -6.54 9.13
CA GLY A 9 -45.75 -5.43 9.38
C GLY A 9 -44.57 -5.48 8.41
N LEU A 10 -44.61 -4.66 7.36
CA LEU A 10 -43.48 -4.43 6.47
C LEU A 10 -42.49 -3.47 7.16
N VAL A 11 -41.49 -4.04 7.83
CA VAL A 11 -40.39 -3.29 8.45
C VAL A 11 -39.40 -2.88 7.36
N LEU A 12 -39.44 -1.61 6.96
CA LEU A 12 -38.38 -0.96 6.18
C LEU A 12 -37.15 -0.80 7.09
N ALA A 13 -36.24 -1.77 7.06
CA ALA A 13 -34.90 -1.61 7.61
C ALA A 13 -34.12 -0.62 6.72
N ALA A 14 -34.00 0.63 7.18
CA ALA A 14 -33.03 1.58 6.68
C ALA A 14 -31.63 1.02 6.93
N GLY A 15 -30.99 0.48 5.89
CA GLY A 15 -29.65 -0.07 5.95
C GLY A 15 -28.59 1.02 6.06
N CYS A 16 -28.06 1.25 7.25
CA CYS A 16 -26.76 1.90 7.42
C CYS A 16 -25.69 0.90 6.99
N VAL A 17 -25.28 0.94 5.73
CA VAL A 17 -24.09 0.21 5.27
C VAL A 17 -22.86 1.03 5.68
N PRO A 18 -21.91 0.48 6.47
CA PRO A 18 -20.69 1.19 6.80
C PRO A 18 -19.87 1.41 5.52
N ILE A 19 -19.51 2.67 5.24
CA ILE A 19 -18.66 3.00 4.09
C ILE A 19 -17.26 2.44 4.35
N PRO A 20 -16.72 1.58 3.48
CA PRO A 20 -15.38 1.04 3.65
C PRO A 20 -14.34 2.17 3.58
N LYS A 21 -13.37 2.15 4.49
CA LYS A 21 -12.21 3.05 4.50
C LYS A 21 -11.00 2.35 3.85
N GLY A 22 -9.97 3.12 3.51
CA GLY A 22 -8.72 2.57 3.00
C GLY A 22 -8.62 2.60 1.47
N PHE A 23 -7.66 1.84 0.93
CA PHE A 23 -7.36 1.79 -0.49
C PHE A 23 -8.52 1.30 -1.37
N ASP A 24 -9.37 0.41 -0.86
CA ASP A 24 -10.54 -0.13 -1.60
C ASP A 24 -11.80 0.72 -1.42
N SER A 25 -11.70 1.90 -0.78
CA SER A 25 -12.85 2.77 -0.59
C SER A 25 -13.35 3.31 -1.94
N PRO A 26 -14.68 3.37 -2.17
CA PRO A 26 -15.22 4.06 -3.34
C PRO A 26 -14.95 5.58 -3.27
N GLU A 27 -14.70 6.12 -2.08
CA GLU A 27 -14.50 7.54 -1.84
C GLU A 27 -13.03 7.92 -2.09
N PRO A 28 -12.73 8.86 -3.01
CA PRO A 28 -11.36 9.25 -3.33
C PRO A 28 -10.56 9.79 -2.15
N ALA A 29 -11.16 10.59 -1.25
CA ALA A 29 -10.44 11.14 -0.11
C ALA A 29 -9.99 10.04 0.86
N ALA A 30 -10.79 9.01 1.09
CA ALA A 30 -10.42 7.87 1.91
C ALA A 30 -9.22 7.08 1.34
N ARG A 31 -9.09 6.98 0.01
CA ARG A 31 -7.91 6.37 -0.63
C ARG A 31 -6.67 7.27 -0.53
N ILE A 32 -6.86 8.58 -0.69
CA ILE A 32 -5.81 9.59 -0.50
C ILE A 32 -5.27 9.53 0.93
N ASP A 33 -6.16 9.48 1.93
CA ASP A 33 -5.78 9.37 3.34
C ASP A 33 -4.97 8.10 3.59
N ALA A 34 -5.39 6.96 3.03
CA ALA A 34 -4.68 5.69 3.15
C ALA A 34 -3.28 5.73 2.51
N ALA A 35 -3.15 6.34 1.34
CA ALA A 35 -1.88 6.50 0.65
C ALA A 35 -0.91 7.42 1.40
N ALA A 36 -1.43 8.54 1.91
CA ALA A 36 -0.66 9.47 2.73
C ALA A 36 -0.19 8.80 4.03
N GLU A 37 -1.05 8.00 4.66
CA GLU A 37 -0.73 7.24 5.86
C GLU A 37 0.39 6.23 5.62
N ALA A 38 0.28 5.42 4.56
CA ALA A 38 1.33 4.46 4.19
C ALA A 38 2.71 5.13 4.02
N ALA A 39 2.75 6.29 3.35
CA ALA A 39 3.98 7.06 3.16
C ALA A 39 4.51 7.72 4.45
N ARG A 40 3.61 8.09 5.38
CA ARG A 40 3.96 8.63 6.69
C ARG A 40 4.58 7.55 7.57
N GLU A 41 4.01 6.35 7.55
CA GLU A 41 4.44 5.20 8.36
C GLU A 41 5.61 4.44 7.74
N SER A 42 6.01 4.80 6.51
CA SER A 42 7.02 4.07 5.73
C SER A 42 6.62 2.59 5.51
N ASP A 43 5.32 2.34 5.38
CA ASP A 43 4.76 0.99 5.22
C ASP A 43 4.95 0.53 3.78
N THR A 44 6.04 -0.19 3.56
CA THR A 44 6.41 -0.70 2.23
C THR A 44 5.58 -1.92 1.83
N GLY A 45 4.85 -2.51 2.78
CA GLY A 45 3.83 -3.52 2.50
C GLY A 45 2.64 -2.96 1.72
N LYS A 46 2.51 -1.63 1.62
CA LYS A 46 1.46 -0.93 0.86
C LYS A 46 1.85 -0.49 -0.54
N ILE A 47 3.05 -0.84 -0.98
CA ILE A 47 3.49 -0.56 -2.35
C ILE A 47 2.52 -1.15 -3.40
N PRO A 48 2.00 -2.38 -3.29
CA PRO A 48 1.03 -2.91 -4.26
C PRO A 48 -0.23 -2.07 -4.37
N GLU A 49 -0.84 -1.69 -3.24
CA GLU A 49 -2.05 -0.86 -3.23
C GLU A 49 -1.78 0.54 -3.79
N LEU A 50 -0.60 1.11 -3.52
CA LEU A 50 -0.19 2.40 -4.09
C LEU A 50 0.02 2.33 -5.62
N ILE A 51 0.52 1.22 -6.14
CA ILE A 51 0.63 1.01 -7.61
C ILE A 51 -0.76 0.98 -8.23
N VAL A 52 -1.74 0.34 -7.59
CA VAL A 52 -3.14 0.35 -8.07
C VAL A 52 -3.70 1.77 -8.15
N LEU A 53 -3.38 2.64 -7.19
CA LEU A 53 -3.86 4.04 -7.21
C LEU A 53 -3.37 4.85 -8.41
N LEU A 54 -2.27 4.46 -9.05
CA LEU A 54 -1.78 5.11 -10.26
C LEU A 54 -2.74 4.97 -11.45
N ASP A 55 -3.60 3.95 -11.44
CA ASP A 55 -4.61 3.75 -12.47
C ASP A 55 -5.96 4.41 -12.14
N SER A 56 -6.07 5.14 -11.03
CA SER A 56 -7.32 5.78 -10.62
C SER A 56 -7.80 6.84 -11.62
N ASP A 57 -9.11 6.91 -11.90
CA ASP A 57 -9.69 7.99 -12.71
C ASP A 57 -9.54 9.38 -12.06
N ASP A 58 -9.44 9.43 -10.72
CA ASP A 58 -9.29 10.66 -9.96
C ASP A 58 -7.84 11.19 -10.00
N PRO A 59 -7.59 12.40 -10.55
CA PRO A 59 -6.23 12.94 -10.67
C PRO A 59 -5.53 13.15 -9.33
N ALA A 60 -6.27 13.49 -8.27
CA ALA A 60 -5.69 13.68 -6.94
C ALA A 60 -5.21 12.35 -6.34
N THR A 61 -6.02 11.29 -6.45
CA THR A 61 -5.65 9.93 -6.03
C THR A 61 -4.36 9.49 -6.71
N ARG A 62 -4.24 9.68 -8.04
CA ARG A 62 -3.01 9.33 -8.78
C ARG A 62 -1.80 10.12 -8.33
N LEU A 63 -1.96 11.43 -8.11
CA LEU A 63 -0.89 12.30 -7.63
C LEU A 63 -0.36 11.83 -6.27
N ILE A 64 -1.26 11.56 -5.32
CA ILE A 64 -0.87 11.11 -3.99
C ILE A 64 -0.24 9.71 -4.05
N GLY A 65 -0.77 8.80 -4.87
CA GLY A 65 -0.18 7.48 -5.10
C GLY A 65 1.29 7.57 -5.53
N ILE A 66 1.60 8.39 -6.55
CA ILE A 66 3.00 8.52 -7.00
C ILE A 66 3.90 9.22 -5.99
N LEU A 67 3.40 10.22 -5.25
CA LEU A 67 4.19 10.88 -4.21
C LEU A 67 4.51 9.93 -3.05
N ALA A 68 3.56 9.08 -2.67
CA ALA A 68 3.77 8.04 -1.67
C ALA A 68 4.79 7.01 -2.15
N LEU A 69 4.68 6.52 -3.39
CA LEU A 69 5.65 5.61 -3.98
C LEU A 69 7.06 6.22 -4.04
N GLU A 70 7.18 7.47 -4.47
CA GLU A 70 8.46 8.17 -4.50
C GLU A 70 9.06 8.32 -3.11
N ARG A 71 8.23 8.61 -2.10
CA ARG A 71 8.68 8.70 -0.72
C ARG A 71 9.19 7.35 -0.17
N LEU A 72 8.49 6.26 -0.48
CA LEU A 72 8.85 4.93 0.02
C LEU A 72 10.06 4.34 -0.71
N THR A 73 10.17 4.58 -2.02
CA THR A 73 11.12 3.87 -2.91
C THR A 73 12.24 4.74 -3.44
N GLY A 74 12.10 6.07 -3.34
CA GLY A 74 12.99 7.04 -3.97
C GLY A 74 12.87 7.11 -5.50
N ARG A 75 11.81 6.53 -6.08
CA ARG A 75 11.68 6.33 -7.53
C ARG A 75 10.32 6.79 -8.03
N ARG A 76 10.30 7.24 -9.30
CA ARG A 76 9.07 7.60 -10.02
C ARG A 76 8.78 6.72 -11.25
N LEU A 77 9.78 5.98 -11.74
CA LEU A 77 9.72 5.12 -12.93
C LEU A 77 9.12 5.78 -14.19
N GLY A 78 9.37 7.09 -14.34
CA GLY A 78 8.85 7.89 -15.45
C GLY A 78 7.34 8.11 -15.42
N TYR A 79 6.69 7.89 -14.27
CA TYR A 79 5.26 8.14 -14.11
C TYR A 79 4.96 9.64 -13.98
N ASP A 80 4.06 10.12 -14.84
CA ASP A 80 3.44 11.44 -14.75
C ASP A 80 1.92 11.31 -14.57
N HIS A 81 1.42 11.78 -13.42
CA HIS A 81 0.00 11.78 -13.06
C HIS A 81 -0.90 12.57 -14.03
N ALA A 82 -0.34 13.54 -14.75
CA ALA A 82 -1.04 14.42 -15.68
C ALA A 82 -0.96 13.94 -17.14
N ALA A 83 -0.20 12.88 -17.42
CA ALA A 83 -0.08 12.31 -18.76
C ALA A 83 -1.37 11.65 -19.23
N GLY A 84 -1.42 11.36 -20.54
CA GLY A 84 -2.52 10.61 -21.16
C GLY A 84 -2.68 9.20 -20.59
N LEU A 85 -3.84 8.58 -20.83
CA LEU A 85 -4.15 7.24 -20.31
C LEU A 85 -3.08 6.20 -20.72
N GLU A 86 -2.72 6.15 -21.99
CA GLU A 86 -1.75 5.18 -22.52
C GLU A 86 -0.37 5.30 -21.85
N ASP A 87 0.14 6.53 -21.69
CA ASP A 87 1.42 6.79 -21.01
C ASP A 87 1.37 6.37 -19.54
N ARG A 88 0.23 6.60 -18.87
CA ARG A 88 0.03 6.18 -17.47
C ARG A 88 -0.01 4.67 -17.35
N GLU A 89 -0.77 3.97 -18.20
CA GLU A 89 -0.84 2.51 -18.20
C GLU A 89 0.54 1.87 -18.41
N LEU A 90 1.31 2.37 -19.39
CA LEU A 90 2.68 1.92 -19.62
C LEU A 90 3.59 2.17 -18.41
N ALA A 91 3.40 3.28 -17.70
CA ALA A 91 4.12 3.56 -16.47
C ALA A 91 3.70 2.67 -15.30
N VAL A 92 2.42 2.30 -15.19
CA VAL A 92 1.92 1.32 -14.23
C VAL A 92 2.54 -0.06 -14.47
N VAL A 93 2.66 -0.49 -15.73
CA VAL A 93 3.34 -1.75 -16.07
C VAL A 93 4.78 -1.76 -15.53
N ARG A 94 5.55 -0.68 -15.74
CA ARG A 94 6.92 -0.56 -15.20
C ARG A 94 6.96 -0.65 -13.67
N TRP A 95 5.96 -0.10 -13.00
CA TRP A 95 5.82 -0.20 -11.54
C TRP A 95 5.55 -1.63 -11.08
N VAL A 96 4.66 -2.35 -11.77
CA VAL A 96 4.35 -3.76 -11.48
C VAL A 96 5.58 -4.64 -11.72
N GLU A 97 6.28 -4.46 -12.84
CA GLU A 97 7.53 -5.16 -13.16
C GLU A 97 8.58 -4.92 -12.08
N TRP A 98 8.84 -3.66 -11.76
CA TRP A 98 9.79 -3.29 -10.70
C TRP A 98 9.40 -3.93 -9.36
N TYR A 99 8.13 -3.89 -8.97
CA TYR A 99 7.70 -4.51 -7.71
C TYR A 99 7.98 -6.02 -7.70
N ASN A 100 7.62 -6.73 -8.77
CA ASN A 100 7.83 -8.17 -8.87
C ASN A 100 9.31 -8.56 -8.85
N GLU A 101 10.18 -7.77 -9.47
CA GLU A 101 11.64 -7.98 -9.45
C GLU A 101 12.25 -7.75 -8.06
N ASN A 102 11.59 -6.97 -7.21
CA ASN A 102 12.13 -6.47 -5.95
C ASN A 102 11.36 -6.96 -4.71
N ALA A 103 10.29 -7.74 -4.88
CA ALA A 103 9.37 -8.14 -3.81
C ALA A 103 10.09 -8.78 -2.62
N ASP A 104 10.91 -9.81 -2.87
CA ASP A 104 11.67 -10.52 -1.83
C ASP A 104 12.57 -9.57 -1.01
N ALA A 105 13.17 -8.59 -1.69
CA ALA A 105 14.10 -7.66 -1.07
C ALA A 105 13.37 -6.48 -0.38
N LEU A 106 12.15 -6.14 -0.81
CA LEU A 106 11.24 -5.24 -0.10
C LEU A 106 10.72 -5.88 1.19
N GLU A 107 10.33 -7.16 1.14
CA GLU A 107 9.91 -7.93 2.32
C GLU A 107 11.05 -8.11 3.32
N ALA A 108 12.28 -8.31 2.84
CA ALA A 108 13.47 -8.36 3.68
C ALA A 108 13.95 -6.98 4.19
N GLY A 109 13.37 -5.87 3.70
CA GLY A 109 13.74 -4.50 4.06
C GLY A 109 15.10 -4.03 3.53
N GLU A 110 15.69 -4.72 2.54
CA GLU A 110 17.05 -4.46 2.04
C GLU A 110 17.11 -3.23 1.10
N LEU A 111 16.04 -2.94 0.35
CA LEU A 111 16.05 -1.97 -0.77
C LEU A 111 15.70 -0.52 -0.43
N ILE A 112 15.08 -0.30 0.73
CA ILE A 112 14.27 0.90 1.03
C ILE A 112 14.72 1.60 2.32
N GLY A 113 15.67 1.01 3.05
CA GLY A 113 16.18 1.60 4.27
C GLY A 113 16.86 0.62 5.22
N GLY A 114 17.72 -0.26 4.73
CA GLY A 114 18.55 -1.15 5.53
C GLY A 114 19.67 -0.43 6.32
N ALA A 115 19.32 0.59 7.09
CA ALA A 115 20.18 1.20 8.09
C ALA A 115 19.72 0.77 9.50
N SER A 116 19.67 -0.53 9.76
CA SER A 116 19.76 -1.06 11.11
C SER A 116 20.19 -2.54 11.11
N THR A 117 21.49 -2.72 11.35
CA THR A 117 21.99 -3.80 12.21
C THR A 117 21.82 -5.25 11.71
N ARG A 118 22.48 -5.59 10.60
CA ARG A 118 23.16 -6.90 10.57
C ARG A 118 24.40 -6.81 11.47
N VAL A 119 24.22 -6.96 12.78
CA VAL A 119 25.32 -7.39 13.67
C VAL A 119 25.78 -8.72 13.10
N ARG A 120 26.94 -8.73 12.44
CA ARG A 120 27.66 -9.97 12.21
C ARG A 120 27.94 -10.58 13.59
N PRO A 121 27.61 -11.86 13.85
CA PRO A 121 28.16 -12.56 14.99
C PRO A 121 29.67 -12.41 14.91
N VAL A 122 30.29 -11.86 15.96
CA VAL A 122 31.73 -11.98 16.16
C VAL A 122 31.97 -13.48 16.33
N GLU A 123 32.36 -14.15 15.24
CA GLU A 123 32.91 -15.48 15.31
C GLU A 123 34.07 -15.44 16.30
N GLY A 124 33.98 -16.32 17.30
CA GLY A 124 34.87 -16.33 18.44
C GLY A 124 36.32 -16.39 18.03
N SER A 125 37.07 -15.35 18.40
CA SER A 125 38.51 -15.43 18.52
C SER A 125 38.85 -16.21 19.79
N GLY A 126 38.58 -17.52 19.76
CA GLY A 126 39.19 -18.47 20.68
C GLY A 126 40.53 -18.91 20.12
N ASN A 127 41.64 -18.43 20.69
CA ASN A 127 42.76 -19.29 21.09
C ASN A 127 43.88 -18.47 21.75
N GLY A 128 44.33 -18.94 22.92
CA GLY A 128 45.59 -18.49 23.51
C GLY A 128 45.68 -18.50 25.04
N LEU A 129 45.09 -19.49 25.72
CA LEU A 129 45.73 -20.02 26.93
C LEU A 129 47.07 -20.63 26.49
N GLY A 130 48.17 -20.26 27.14
CA GLY A 130 49.47 -20.86 26.88
C GLY A 130 50.62 -20.11 27.54
N ASP A 131 50.81 -20.38 28.83
CA ASP A 131 52.07 -20.66 29.51
C ASP A 131 53.28 -19.72 29.33
N GLY A 132 53.70 -19.13 30.45
CA GLY A 132 54.99 -18.46 30.65
C GLY A 132 55.09 -17.79 32.01
#